data_AF-A0A834AVA2-F1
#
_entry.id   AF-A0A834AVA2-F1
#
_cell.length_a   1.000
_cell.length_b   1.000
_cell.length_c   1.000
_cell.angle_alpha   90.00
_cell.angle_beta   90.00
_cell.angle_gamma   90.00
#
_symmetry.space_group_name_H-M   'P 1'
#
loop_
_entity.id
_entity.type
_entity.pdbx_description
1 polymer ?
#
loop_
_entity_poly.entity_id
_entity_poly.type
_entity_poly.pdbx_seq_one_letter_code
_entity_poly.pdbx_strand_id
1 'polypeptide(L)'
;MSRAAAAPSRSSRSCGLVGGGRVTDRTPNSRSHFVPLGDVPSSRVVDMDLSHFLVFLFVLLLSGTGATGSLKTSLDPGLEIYKKLFEVKRREQLSALKNLVQLDDVHQQYKILDVMLKGLFKVLEDSRTVLIAADVLPDGPFPQDEKLKDAFSQVMENTAFFGDVVLRFPRIVHHYFDHNSNWNLLIRWGISFCNQSGVFDQGPHSPILGLMAQELGISEKGSDFQNPFKVDRTEFVSSSDPLQKALREEEKRRRKEEKRKEIRKGPRISRSQSEL
;
A
#
# COMPACT_ATOMS: atom_id res chain seq x y z
N MET A 1 -31.73 51.20 -59.24
CA MET A 1 -30.40 50.90 -58.68
C MET A 1 -30.09 49.43 -58.95
N SER A 2 -28.83 49.12 -59.24
CA SER A 2 -28.38 48.22 -60.32
C SER A 2 -28.54 46.69 -60.16
N ARG A 3 -28.82 46.07 -61.31
CA ARG A 3 -28.33 44.79 -61.93
C ARG A 3 -26.96 44.28 -61.43
N ALA A 4 -26.48 43.03 -61.59
CA ALA A 4 -26.91 41.76 -62.19
C ALA A 4 -25.84 40.67 -61.86
N ALA A 5 -26.12 39.44 -62.29
CA ALA A 5 -25.39 38.16 -62.14
C ALA A 5 -23.93 38.07 -62.63
N ALA A 6 -23.19 37.05 -62.15
CA ALA A 6 -22.47 36.03 -62.96
C ALA A 6 -21.63 35.06 -62.08
N ALA A 7 -21.51 33.81 -62.53
CA ALA A 7 -20.72 32.72 -61.96
C ALA A 7 -19.36 32.54 -62.72
N PRO A 8 -18.66 31.38 -62.68
CA PRO A 8 -17.31 31.21 -62.12
C PRO A 8 -16.18 30.96 -63.16
N SER A 9 -14.91 30.93 -62.73
CA SER A 9 -13.77 30.49 -63.57
C SER A 9 -12.90 29.41 -62.92
N ARG A 10 -12.72 28.31 -63.66
CA ARG A 10 -11.67 27.29 -63.58
C ARG A 10 -10.47 27.72 -64.44
N SER A 11 -9.30 27.09 -64.21
CA SER A 11 -8.21 26.75 -65.17
C SER A 11 -6.83 27.06 -64.57
N SER A 12 -5.71 26.34 -64.76
CA SER A 12 -5.36 24.99 -65.26
C SER A 12 -3.85 24.78 -65.03
N ARG A 13 -3.48 23.49 -64.87
CA ARG A 13 -2.27 22.74 -65.25
C ARG A 13 -1.08 23.46 -65.97
N SER A 14 0.15 23.04 -65.63
CA SER A 14 1.14 22.35 -66.52
C SER A 14 2.37 21.96 -65.67
N CYS A 15 2.82 20.71 -65.50
CA CYS A 15 3.48 19.75 -66.42
C CYS A 15 4.77 20.25 -67.11
N GLY A 16 5.88 19.53 -66.87
CA GLY A 16 7.15 19.58 -67.61
C GLY A 16 8.10 18.48 -67.11
N LEU A 17 8.37 17.50 -67.98
CA LEU A 17 9.11 16.25 -67.80
C LEU A 17 10.41 16.25 -68.64
N VAL A 18 11.21 15.19 -68.47
CA VAL A 18 12.29 14.63 -69.34
C VAL A 18 13.70 15.17 -69.05
N GLY A 19 14.79 14.39 -68.97
CA GLY A 19 15.17 12.97 -69.20
C GLY A 19 16.63 12.82 -68.68
N GLY A 20 17.19 11.67 -68.32
CA GLY A 20 17.43 10.44 -69.09
C GLY A 20 18.94 10.27 -69.33
N GLY A 21 19.59 9.27 -68.74
CA GLY A 21 20.99 8.92 -69.03
C GLY A 21 21.62 7.91 -68.06
N ARG A 22 21.88 6.69 -68.52
CA ARG A 22 22.47 5.55 -67.80
C ARG A 22 23.88 5.32 -68.34
N VAL A 23 24.91 5.25 -67.48
CA VAL A 23 26.22 4.65 -67.79
C VAL A 23 26.70 3.85 -66.58
N THR A 24 27.17 2.65 -66.86
CA THR A 24 27.69 1.63 -65.94
C THR A 24 29.17 1.81 -65.62
N ASP A 25 29.56 1.34 -64.44
CA ASP A 25 30.73 0.47 -64.17
C ASP A 25 31.75 0.94 -63.11
N ARG A 26 32.24 -0.05 -62.35
CA ARG A 26 33.38 -0.12 -61.39
C ARG A 26 33.17 0.23 -59.90
N THR A 27 33.13 -0.84 -59.11
CA THR A 27 33.55 -0.98 -57.69
C THR A 27 35.09 -0.99 -57.54
N PRO A 28 35.67 -1.16 -56.32
CA PRO A 28 35.42 -0.49 -55.03
C PRO A 28 36.75 -0.07 -54.33
N ASN A 29 36.77 0.98 -53.51
CA ASN A 29 37.63 1.00 -52.31
C ASN A 29 37.29 2.19 -51.41
N SER A 30 36.82 1.93 -50.20
CA SER A 30 37.08 2.76 -49.01
C SER A 30 36.48 2.06 -47.80
N ARG A 31 37.38 1.48 -47.01
CA ARG A 31 37.13 0.97 -45.66
C ARG A 31 36.47 2.06 -44.81
N SER A 32 35.25 1.82 -44.35
CA SER A 32 34.73 2.46 -43.14
C SER A 32 34.68 1.42 -42.03
N HIS A 33 35.40 1.74 -40.95
CA HIS A 33 35.48 0.95 -39.74
C HIS A 33 34.09 0.85 -39.09
N PHE A 34 33.59 -0.37 -38.97
CA PHE A 34 32.44 -0.70 -38.14
C PHE A 34 32.93 -0.73 -36.68
N VAL A 35 32.58 0.28 -35.90
CA VAL A 35 32.75 0.29 -34.44
C VAL A 35 31.50 -0.37 -33.86
N PRO A 36 31.59 -1.51 -33.16
CA PRO A 36 30.42 -2.07 -32.48
C PRO A 36 30.11 -1.17 -31.28
N LEU A 37 28.88 -0.65 -31.25
CA LEU A 37 28.31 0.00 -30.07
C LEU A 37 28.34 -1.02 -28.94
N GLY A 38 29.10 -0.71 -27.89
CA GLY A 38 29.24 -1.55 -26.71
C GLY A 38 27.90 -1.81 -26.05
N ASP A 39 27.76 -3.05 -25.56
CA ASP A 39 26.68 -3.52 -24.71
C ASP A 39 26.40 -2.54 -23.57
N VAL A 40 25.18 -2.04 -23.53
CA VAL A 40 24.64 -1.35 -22.35
C VAL A 40 24.59 -2.39 -21.22
N PRO A 41 25.23 -2.15 -20.06
CA PRO A 41 25.15 -3.10 -18.97
C PRO A 41 23.71 -3.11 -18.46
N SER A 42 23.06 -4.25 -18.68
CA SER A 42 21.82 -4.64 -18.02
C SER A 42 21.96 -4.35 -16.53
N SER A 43 21.19 -3.38 -16.05
CA SER A 43 21.04 -3.09 -14.63
C SER A 43 20.55 -4.36 -13.97
N ARG A 44 21.49 -5.03 -13.29
CA ARG A 44 21.18 -6.09 -12.32
C ARG A 44 20.31 -5.45 -11.25
N VAL A 45 19.00 -5.54 -11.44
CA VAL A 45 18.01 -5.40 -10.39
C VAL A 45 18.48 -6.34 -9.29
N VAL A 46 18.88 -5.77 -8.17
CA VAL A 46 19.06 -6.51 -6.94
C VAL A 46 17.70 -7.13 -6.65
N ASP A 47 17.55 -8.41 -6.95
CA ASP A 47 16.42 -9.25 -6.56
C ASP A 47 16.45 -9.29 -5.02
N MET A 48 15.86 -8.26 -4.42
CA MET A 48 15.74 -8.14 -2.98
C MET A 48 14.66 -9.14 -2.60
N ASP A 49 15.12 -10.31 -2.17
CA ASP A 49 14.30 -11.48 -1.90
C ASP A 49 13.12 -11.10 -0.97
N LEU A 50 11.93 -11.07 -1.56
CA LEU A 50 10.66 -10.77 -0.91
C LEU A 50 10.47 -11.59 0.38
N SER A 51 11.06 -12.78 0.44
CA SER A 51 11.01 -13.62 1.64
C SER A 51 11.79 -13.01 2.80
N HIS A 52 12.95 -12.40 2.57
CA HIS A 52 13.75 -11.76 3.62
C HIS A 52 13.07 -10.51 4.18
N PHE A 53 12.41 -9.72 3.34
CA PHE A 53 11.64 -8.55 3.79
C PHE A 53 10.41 -8.96 4.63
N LEU A 54 9.71 -10.03 4.23
CA LEU A 54 8.56 -10.57 4.96
C LEU A 54 8.97 -11.22 6.30
N VAL A 55 10.11 -11.92 6.33
CA VAL A 55 10.68 -12.48 7.57
C VAL A 55 11.10 -11.35 8.52
N PHE A 56 11.68 -10.27 8.01
CA PHE A 56 12.06 -9.11 8.84
C PHE A 56 10.83 -8.44 9.49
N LEU A 57 9.72 -8.32 8.74
CA LEU A 57 8.45 -7.83 9.26
C LEU A 57 7.85 -8.78 10.33
N PHE A 58 8.04 -10.09 10.16
CA PHE A 58 7.51 -11.10 11.08
C PHE A 58 8.35 -11.27 12.35
N VAL A 59 9.68 -11.18 12.27
CA VAL A 59 10.59 -11.27 13.43
C VAL A 59 10.45 -10.08 14.36
N LEU A 60 10.11 -8.90 13.81
CA LEU A 60 9.75 -7.73 14.61
C LEU A 60 8.56 -8.00 15.55
N LEU A 61 7.67 -8.96 15.27
CA LEU A 61 6.47 -9.18 16.08
C LEU A 61 6.67 -10.06 17.33
N LEU A 62 7.85 -10.62 17.58
CA LEU A 62 8.02 -11.76 18.52
C LEU A 62 9.17 -11.65 19.55
N SER A 63 9.62 -10.47 19.97
CA SER A 63 10.69 -10.38 20.98
C SER A 63 10.29 -9.59 22.22
N GLY A 64 10.08 -10.31 23.33
CA GLY A 64 9.96 -9.76 24.67
C GLY A 64 10.01 -10.85 25.75
N THR A 65 11.08 -10.88 26.55
CA THR A 65 11.19 -11.67 27.80
C THR A 65 11.67 -10.76 28.92
N GLY A 66 11.05 -10.81 30.10
CA GLY A 66 11.68 -10.35 31.35
C GLY A 66 10.75 -9.67 32.35
N ALA A 67 10.55 -10.29 33.51
CA ALA A 67 9.51 -10.03 34.50
C ALA A 67 9.76 -8.90 35.52
N THR A 68 8.65 -8.40 36.09
CA THR A 68 8.29 -8.25 37.53
C THR A 68 7.78 -6.86 37.98
N GLY A 69 6.54 -6.83 38.50
CA GLY A 69 6.25 -6.40 39.89
C GLY A 69 5.87 -4.94 40.23
N SER A 70 4.56 -4.63 40.14
CA SER A 70 3.67 -3.99 41.16
C SER A 70 3.68 -2.48 41.53
N LEU A 71 2.48 -1.89 41.35
CA LEU A 71 1.65 -0.94 42.14
C LEU A 71 1.97 0.58 42.35
N LYS A 72 1.22 1.40 41.58
CA LYS A 72 0.42 2.62 41.87
C LYS A 72 0.96 3.76 42.77
N THR A 73 1.30 4.89 42.14
CA THR A 73 0.68 6.26 42.22
C THR A 73 1.72 7.31 41.80
N SER A 74 2.02 7.31 40.52
CA SER A 74 2.66 8.33 39.69
C SER A 74 2.52 7.77 38.26
N LEU A 75 2.72 8.55 37.20
CA LEU A 75 2.74 8.07 35.80
C LEU A 75 3.21 6.62 35.73
N ASP A 76 2.33 5.70 35.27
CA ASP A 76 2.59 4.27 35.32
C ASP A 76 3.99 3.98 34.76
N PRO A 77 4.97 3.60 35.59
CA PRO A 77 6.35 3.45 35.15
C PRO A 77 6.46 2.44 34.01
N GLY A 78 5.58 1.42 33.99
CA GLY A 78 5.50 0.45 32.91
C GLY A 78 5.07 1.10 31.60
N LEU A 79 4.06 1.96 31.64
CA LEU A 79 3.58 2.70 30.46
C LEU A 79 4.64 3.66 29.91
N GLU A 80 5.38 4.35 30.79
CA GLU A 80 6.44 5.27 30.36
C GLU A 80 7.65 4.53 29.75
N ILE A 81 8.00 3.35 30.28
CA ILE A 81 8.99 2.46 29.64
C ILE A 81 8.45 1.99 28.28
N TYR A 82 7.18 1.58 28.23
CA TYR A 82 6.54 1.14 27.00
C TYR A 82 6.56 2.23 25.92
N LYS A 83 6.22 3.49 26.23
CA LYS A 83 6.28 4.62 25.29
C LYS A 83 7.68 4.76 24.65
N LYS A 84 8.75 4.55 25.42
CA LYS A 84 10.12 4.59 24.87
C LYS A 84 10.40 3.42 23.92
N LEU A 85 9.94 2.22 24.25
CA LEU A 85 10.05 1.04 23.37
C LEU A 85 9.23 1.23 22.09
N PHE A 86 8.03 1.77 22.22
CA PHE A 86 7.17 2.12 21.10
C PHE A 86 7.89 3.08 20.15
N GLU A 87 8.51 4.15 20.63
CA GLU A 87 9.30 5.06 19.78
C GLU A 87 10.43 4.35 19.01
N VAL A 88 11.13 3.39 19.63
CA VAL A 88 12.14 2.57 18.94
C VAL A 88 11.48 1.78 17.81
N LYS A 89 10.36 1.12 18.11
CA LYS A 89 9.60 0.33 17.15
C LYS A 89 9.13 1.14 15.95
N ARG A 90 8.63 2.35 16.21
CA ARG A 90 8.13 3.27 15.19
C ARG A 90 9.23 3.69 14.22
N ARG A 91 10.46 3.90 14.70
CA ARG A 91 11.60 4.19 13.81
C ARG A 91 11.92 3.04 12.87
N GLU A 92 11.89 1.80 13.37
CA GLU A 92 12.13 0.60 12.56
C GLU A 92 11.05 0.42 11.49
N GLN A 93 9.78 0.55 11.88
CA GLN A 93 8.64 0.48 10.96
C GLN A 93 8.71 1.55 9.86
N LEU A 94 8.98 2.80 10.24
CA LEU A 94 9.10 3.91 9.28
C LEU A 94 10.30 3.73 8.33
N SER A 95 11.40 3.16 8.81
CA SER A 95 12.55 2.80 7.99
C SER A 95 12.17 1.75 6.93
N ALA A 96 11.49 0.68 7.33
CA ALA A 96 11.00 -0.34 6.40
C ALA A 96 10.02 0.24 5.37
N LEU A 97 9.15 1.15 5.80
CA LEU A 97 8.17 1.79 4.93
C LEU A 97 8.80 2.75 3.92
N LYS A 98 9.90 3.43 4.30
CA LYS A 98 10.67 4.28 3.39
C LYS A 98 11.20 3.47 2.20
N ASN A 99 11.72 2.28 2.45
CA ASN A 99 12.20 1.39 1.39
C ASN A 99 11.06 0.97 0.44
N LEU A 100 9.87 0.72 0.99
CA LEU A 100 8.70 0.40 0.18
C LEU A 100 8.24 1.58 -0.70
N VAL A 101 8.24 2.80 -0.16
CA VAL A 101 7.91 4.02 -0.93
C VAL A 101 8.88 4.25 -2.08
N GLN A 102 10.16 3.93 -1.88
CA GLN A 102 11.22 4.09 -2.89
C GLN A 102 11.25 2.96 -3.95
N LEU A 103 10.42 1.93 -3.80
CA LEU A 103 10.33 0.84 -4.77
C LEU A 103 9.63 1.32 -6.05
N ASP A 104 10.34 1.36 -7.17
CA ASP A 104 9.77 1.84 -8.44
C ASP A 104 8.75 0.86 -9.06
N ASP A 105 8.79 -0.43 -8.68
CA ASP A 105 7.85 -1.45 -9.15
C ASP A 105 6.53 -1.41 -8.38
N VAL A 106 5.54 -0.73 -8.99
CA VAL A 106 4.16 -0.60 -8.48
C VAL A 106 3.48 -1.96 -8.27
N HIS A 107 3.74 -2.96 -9.10
CA HIS A 107 3.14 -4.29 -8.94
C HIS A 107 3.70 -5.01 -7.71
N GLN A 108 5.00 -4.86 -7.45
CA GLN A 108 5.62 -5.40 -6.23
C GLN A 108 5.17 -4.64 -4.99
N GLN A 109 5.12 -3.32 -5.03
CA GLN A 109 4.57 -2.50 -3.94
C GLN A 109 3.18 -3.00 -3.54
N TYR A 110 2.30 -3.23 -4.53
CA TYR A 110 0.97 -3.76 -4.28
C TYR A 110 0.99 -5.14 -3.62
N LYS A 111 1.81 -6.08 -4.12
CA LYS A 111 1.90 -7.43 -3.55
C LYS A 111 2.41 -7.42 -2.12
N ILE A 112 3.40 -6.59 -1.83
CA ILE A 112 3.93 -6.40 -0.48
C ILE A 112 2.83 -5.84 0.43
N LEU A 113 2.14 -4.78 -0.02
CA LEU A 113 1.03 -4.17 0.73
C LEU A 113 -0.15 -5.13 0.94
N ASP A 114 -0.48 -5.99 -0.03
CA ASP A 114 -1.54 -7.00 0.11
C ASP A 114 -1.26 -7.95 1.28
N VAL A 115 -0.06 -8.54 1.29
CA VAL A 115 0.36 -9.49 2.32
C VAL A 115 0.48 -8.79 3.67
N MET A 116 1.08 -7.60 3.69
CA MET A 116 1.29 -6.81 4.89
C MET A 116 -0.04 -6.39 5.54
N LEU A 117 -0.99 -5.84 4.77
CA LEU A 117 -2.29 -5.43 5.28
C LEU A 117 -3.06 -6.62 5.85
N LYS A 118 -3.12 -7.75 5.13
CA LYS A 118 -3.78 -8.97 5.65
C LYS A 118 -3.15 -9.45 6.96
N GLY A 119 -1.82 -9.44 7.06
CA GLY A 119 -1.10 -9.81 8.27
C GLY A 119 -1.40 -8.86 9.44
N LEU A 120 -1.32 -7.55 9.19
CA LEU A 120 -1.59 -6.49 10.16
C LEU A 120 -2.99 -6.63 10.75
N PHE A 121 -4.01 -6.71 9.89
CA PHE A 121 -5.40 -6.81 10.34
C PHE A 121 -5.67 -8.10 11.10
N LYS A 122 -5.03 -9.21 10.72
CA LYS A 122 -5.13 -10.47 11.47
C LYS A 122 -4.54 -10.31 12.88
N VAL A 123 -3.31 -9.81 13.01
CA VAL A 123 -2.67 -9.61 14.32
C VAL A 123 -3.49 -8.65 15.18
N LEU A 124 -4.02 -7.57 14.59
CA LEU A 124 -4.86 -6.61 15.30
C LEU A 124 -6.18 -7.25 15.81
N GLU A 125 -6.81 -8.11 15.01
CA GLU A 125 -8.03 -8.84 15.40
C GLU A 125 -7.77 -9.86 16.51
N ASP A 126 -6.68 -10.63 16.39
CA ASP A 126 -6.25 -11.61 17.39
C ASP A 126 -5.92 -10.90 18.73
N SER A 127 -5.17 -9.79 18.67
CA SER A 127 -4.80 -8.99 19.84
C SER A 127 -6.02 -8.37 20.52
N ARG A 128 -6.93 -7.79 19.74
CA ARG A 128 -8.21 -7.26 20.24
C ARG A 128 -8.99 -8.33 21.00
N THR A 129 -9.05 -9.54 20.46
CA THR A 129 -9.76 -10.66 21.09
C THR A 129 -9.16 -11.00 22.45
N VAL A 130 -7.82 -11.02 22.55
CA VAL A 130 -7.10 -11.26 23.81
C VAL A 130 -7.41 -10.16 24.84
N LEU A 131 -7.33 -8.90 24.46
CA LEU A 131 -7.56 -7.77 25.38
C LEU A 131 -9.00 -7.71 25.87
N ILE A 132 -9.98 -7.90 24.98
CA ILE A 132 -11.40 -7.91 25.35
C ILE A 132 -11.72 -9.09 26.27
N ALA A 133 -11.19 -10.28 25.99
CA ALA A 133 -11.44 -11.46 26.83
C ALA A 133 -10.87 -11.31 28.25
N ALA A 134 -9.82 -10.50 28.41
CA ALA A 134 -9.20 -10.20 29.70
C ALA A 134 -9.70 -8.90 30.33
N ASP A 135 -10.70 -8.24 29.74
CA ASP A 135 -11.28 -6.96 30.20
C ASP A 135 -10.22 -5.86 30.41
N VAL A 136 -9.22 -5.80 29.51
CA VAL A 136 -8.17 -4.78 29.57
C VAL A 136 -8.74 -3.44 29.10
N LEU A 137 -8.79 -2.48 30.02
CA LEU A 137 -9.20 -1.11 29.74
C LEU A 137 -8.03 -0.32 29.13
N PRO A 138 -8.28 0.49 28.07
CA PRO A 138 -7.21 1.27 27.42
C PRO A 138 -6.62 2.33 28.34
N ASP A 139 -7.45 3.00 29.14
CA ASP A 139 -7.10 4.03 30.13
C ASP A 139 -6.73 3.43 31.51
N GLY A 140 -6.67 2.10 31.59
CA GLY A 140 -6.27 1.36 32.78
C GLY A 140 -4.75 1.33 33.00
N PRO A 141 -4.29 0.64 34.07
CA PRO A 141 -2.87 0.40 34.27
C PRO A 141 -2.30 -0.45 33.14
N PHE A 142 -1.04 -0.20 32.77
CA PHE A 142 -0.33 -0.99 31.77
C PHE A 142 -0.28 -2.46 32.20
N PRO A 143 -0.60 -3.41 31.29
CA PRO A 143 -0.66 -4.82 31.63
C PRO A 143 0.65 -5.34 32.22
N GLN A 144 0.54 -6.23 33.21
CA GLN A 144 1.70 -6.87 33.84
C GLN A 144 1.98 -8.26 33.28
N ASP A 145 0.92 -8.96 32.87
CA ASP A 145 1.02 -10.24 32.18
C ASP A 145 1.64 -10.06 30.80
N GLU A 146 2.64 -10.88 30.46
CA GLU A 146 3.39 -10.76 29.20
C GLU A 146 2.49 -10.93 27.98
N LYS A 147 1.53 -11.86 28.01
CA LYS A 147 0.62 -12.05 26.88
C LYS A 147 -0.28 -10.84 26.67
N LEU A 148 -0.73 -10.20 27.76
CA LEU A 148 -1.51 -8.96 27.68
C LEU A 148 -0.66 -7.77 27.24
N LYS A 149 0.61 -7.67 27.68
CA LYS A 149 1.57 -6.66 27.20
C LYS A 149 1.81 -6.80 25.70
N ASP A 150 2.02 -8.02 25.22
CA ASP A 150 2.23 -8.29 23.80
C ASP A 150 1.00 -7.90 22.99
N ALA A 151 -0.20 -8.31 23.42
CA ALA A 151 -1.45 -7.95 22.74
C ALA A 151 -1.70 -6.43 22.76
N PHE A 152 -1.44 -5.76 23.89
CA PHE A 152 -1.54 -4.30 24.00
C PHE A 152 -0.56 -3.64 23.01
N SER A 153 0.70 -4.05 23.03
CA SER A 153 1.75 -3.52 22.15
C SER A 153 1.40 -3.72 20.69
N GLN A 154 0.90 -4.90 20.33
CA GLN A 154 0.44 -5.22 18.98
C GLN A 154 -0.73 -4.34 18.54
N VAL A 155 -1.70 -4.02 19.41
CA VAL A 155 -2.77 -3.07 19.06
C VAL A 155 -2.22 -1.69 18.77
N MET A 156 -1.37 -1.17 19.65
CA MET A 156 -0.79 0.18 19.54
C MET A 156 0.07 0.32 18.28
N GLU A 157 0.98 -0.63 18.08
CA GLU A 157 1.95 -0.65 16.99
C GLU A 157 1.28 -0.87 15.63
N ASN A 158 0.36 -1.82 15.52
CA ASN A 158 -0.31 -2.10 14.25
C ASN A 158 -1.29 -0.99 13.87
N THR A 159 -1.97 -0.37 14.83
CA THR A 159 -2.84 0.78 14.55
C THR A 159 -2.03 1.97 14.03
N ALA A 160 -0.92 2.31 14.70
CA ALA A 160 -0.04 3.40 14.25
C ALA A 160 0.58 3.12 12.88
N PHE A 161 1.08 1.89 12.69
CA PHE A 161 1.70 1.49 11.43
C PHE A 161 0.71 1.50 10.27
N PHE A 162 -0.52 1.04 10.50
CA PHE A 162 -1.58 1.16 9.51
C PHE A 162 -1.84 2.64 9.15
N GLY A 163 -1.82 3.53 10.14
CA GLY A 163 -1.91 4.98 9.91
C GLY A 163 -0.84 5.50 8.93
N ASP A 164 0.42 5.07 9.07
CA ASP A 164 1.47 5.49 8.13
C ASP A 164 1.22 4.96 6.70
N VAL A 165 0.74 3.72 6.61
CA VAL A 165 0.45 3.05 5.33
C VAL A 165 -0.72 3.74 4.63
N VAL A 166 -1.77 4.08 5.38
CA VAL A 166 -2.93 4.87 4.90
C VAL A 166 -2.46 6.18 4.30
N LEU A 167 -1.62 6.92 5.02
CA LEU A 167 -1.22 8.25 4.59
C LEU A 167 -0.28 8.21 3.37
N ARG A 168 0.59 7.19 3.26
CA ARG A 168 1.54 7.08 2.14
C ARG A 168 0.99 6.36 0.91
N PHE A 169 0.08 5.41 1.10
CA PHE A 169 -0.50 4.60 0.02
C PHE A 169 -2.04 4.68 0.00
N PRO A 170 -2.65 5.87 0.07
CA PRO A 170 -4.09 6.00 0.26
C PRO A 170 -4.90 5.30 -0.83
N ARG A 171 -4.44 5.36 -2.09
CA ARG A 171 -5.09 4.71 -3.24
C ARG A 171 -5.18 3.19 -3.09
N ILE A 172 -4.10 2.57 -2.62
CA ILE A 172 -4.03 1.11 -2.43
C ILE A 172 -4.84 0.72 -1.21
N VAL A 173 -4.73 1.48 -0.11
CA VAL A 173 -5.47 1.15 1.12
C VAL A 173 -6.97 1.25 0.92
N HIS A 174 -7.49 2.30 0.27
CA HIS A 174 -8.92 2.43 -0.02
C HIS A 174 -9.46 1.27 -0.86
N HIS A 175 -8.67 0.72 -1.79
CA HIS A 175 -9.07 -0.47 -2.55
C HIS A 175 -9.40 -1.67 -1.63
N TYR A 176 -8.64 -1.88 -0.56
CA TYR A 176 -8.88 -2.96 0.41
C TYR A 176 -9.89 -2.60 1.50
N PHE A 177 -9.78 -1.39 2.02
CA PHE A 177 -10.46 -0.96 3.24
C PHE A 177 -11.94 -0.64 3.00
N ASP A 178 -12.26 0.07 1.91
CA ASP A 178 -13.63 0.58 1.67
C ASP A 178 -14.65 -0.54 1.45
N HIS A 179 -14.20 -1.69 0.96
CA HIS A 179 -15.03 -2.87 0.70
C HIS A 179 -15.05 -3.88 1.86
N ASN A 180 -14.38 -3.58 2.98
CA ASN A 180 -14.23 -4.50 4.10
C ASN A 180 -14.73 -3.88 5.41
N SER A 181 -16.00 -4.11 5.72
CA SER A 181 -16.66 -3.58 6.92
C SER A 181 -16.02 -4.08 8.23
N ASN A 182 -15.48 -5.31 8.27
CA ASN A 182 -14.77 -5.80 9.46
C ASN A 182 -13.51 -5.00 9.73
N TRP A 183 -12.72 -4.73 8.68
CA TRP A 183 -11.53 -3.89 8.79
C TRP A 183 -11.88 -2.46 9.22
N ASN A 184 -12.99 -1.91 8.72
CA ASN A 184 -13.48 -0.61 9.15
C ASN A 184 -13.81 -0.57 10.66
N LEU A 185 -14.56 -1.57 11.15
CA LEU A 185 -14.90 -1.69 12.56
C LEU A 185 -13.65 -1.87 13.43
N LEU A 186 -12.71 -2.70 12.98
CA LEU A 186 -11.47 -2.97 13.71
C LEU A 186 -10.60 -1.72 13.85
N ILE A 187 -10.48 -0.91 12.79
CA ILE A 187 -9.72 0.34 12.84
C ILE A 187 -10.43 1.40 13.68
N ARG A 188 -11.75 1.52 13.60
CA ARG A 188 -12.51 2.43 14.49
C ARG A 188 -12.27 2.07 15.96
N TRP A 189 -12.30 0.77 16.26
CA TRP A 189 -11.97 0.27 17.60
C TRP A 189 -10.52 0.56 17.97
N GLY A 190 -9.55 0.26 17.09
CA GLY A 190 -8.13 0.48 17.33
C GLY A 190 -7.78 1.96 17.57
N ILE A 191 -8.31 2.87 16.76
CA ILE A 191 -8.18 4.33 16.96
C ILE A 191 -8.74 4.72 18.33
N SER A 192 -9.94 4.25 18.67
CA SER A 192 -10.58 4.57 19.95
C SER A 192 -9.78 4.05 21.15
N PHE A 193 -9.26 2.82 21.06
CA PHE A 193 -8.41 2.21 22.08
C PHE A 193 -7.10 3.01 22.25
N CYS A 194 -6.42 3.32 21.15
CA CYS A 194 -5.18 4.08 21.14
C CYS A 194 -5.33 5.52 21.67
N ASN A 195 -6.45 6.20 21.36
CA ASN A 195 -6.72 7.54 21.87
C ASN A 195 -6.96 7.57 23.38
N GLN A 196 -7.47 6.49 23.97
CA GLN A 196 -7.75 6.41 25.41
C GLN A 196 -6.53 5.98 26.23
N SER A 197 -5.50 5.40 25.61
CA SER A 197 -4.37 4.81 26.32
C SER A 197 -3.27 5.77 26.75
N GLY A 198 -3.33 7.02 26.32
CA GLY A 198 -2.34 8.05 26.67
C GLY A 198 -0.96 7.87 26.01
N VAL A 199 -0.78 6.89 25.14
CA VAL A 199 0.49 6.66 24.41
C VAL A 199 0.68 7.67 23.27
N PHE A 200 -0.42 8.14 22.67
CA PHE A 200 -0.41 9.08 21.55
C PHE A 200 -0.67 10.54 21.95
N ASP A 201 -0.74 10.87 23.24
CA ASP A 201 -1.07 12.22 23.70
C ASP A 201 -0.02 13.26 23.30
N GLN A 202 1.23 12.82 23.15
CA GLN A 202 2.38 13.69 22.92
C GLN A 202 3.38 13.04 21.96
N GLY A 203 4.36 13.82 21.51
CA GLY A 203 5.43 13.34 20.65
C GLY A 203 5.09 13.37 19.15
N PRO A 204 5.99 12.87 18.30
CA PRO A 204 5.87 12.98 16.85
C PRO A 204 4.75 12.14 16.25
N HIS A 205 4.23 11.16 17.01
CA HIS A 205 3.19 10.25 16.58
C HIS A 205 1.79 10.67 17.00
N SER A 206 1.63 11.72 17.81
CA SER A 206 0.31 12.20 18.23
C SER A 206 -0.66 12.53 17.09
N PRO A 207 -0.25 13.09 15.92
CA PRO A 207 -1.22 13.40 14.88
C PRO A 207 -1.64 12.16 14.05
N ILE A 208 -0.96 11.01 14.17
CA ILE A 208 -1.13 9.89 13.23
C ILE A 208 -2.56 9.36 13.21
N LEU A 209 -3.20 9.24 14.38
CA LEU A 209 -4.54 8.70 14.54
C LEU A 209 -5.60 9.66 13.96
N GLY A 210 -5.43 10.97 14.16
CA GLY A 210 -6.30 11.98 13.59
C GLY A 210 -6.18 12.03 12.06
N LEU A 211 -4.95 12.05 11.55
CA LEU A 211 -4.69 12.10 10.11
C LEU A 211 -5.21 10.85 9.39
N MET A 212 -4.99 9.65 9.93
CA MET A 212 -5.53 8.42 9.33
C MET A 212 -7.05 8.40 9.36
N ALA A 213 -7.69 8.88 10.44
CA ALA A 213 -9.13 8.91 10.55
C ALA A 213 -9.75 9.85 9.50
N GLN A 214 -9.11 10.99 9.24
CA GLN A 214 -9.53 11.93 8.20
C GLN A 214 -9.28 11.39 6.79
N GLU A 215 -8.14 10.75 6.53
CA GLU A 215 -7.86 10.12 5.22
C GLU A 215 -8.90 9.04 4.90
N LEU A 216 -9.24 8.19 5.88
CA LEU A 216 -10.21 7.11 5.73
C LEU A 216 -11.68 7.57 5.76
N GLY A 217 -11.96 8.85 6.01
CA GLY A 217 -13.33 9.36 6.15
C GLY A 217 -14.07 8.82 7.38
N ILE A 218 -13.33 8.42 8.43
CA ILE A 218 -13.89 8.02 9.73
C ILE A 218 -14.31 9.24 10.54
N SER A 219 -13.49 10.30 10.48
CA SER A 219 -13.74 11.60 11.08
C SER A 219 -13.97 12.66 10.00
N GLU A 220 -14.64 13.75 10.37
CA GLU A 220 -14.79 14.90 9.48
C GLU A 220 -13.41 15.45 9.07
N LYS A 221 -13.26 15.77 7.78
CA LYS A 221 -12.05 16.42 7.27
C LYS A 221 -12.12 17.88 7.68
N GLY A 222 -11.10 18.36 8.40
CA GLY A 222 -10.92 19.79 8.62
C GLY A 222 -10.86 20.53 7.29
N SER A 223 -11.32 21.79 7.26
CA SER A 223 -11.27 22.62 6.04
C SER A 223 -9.84 22.77 5.47
N ASP A 224 -8.84 22.53 6.31
CA ASP A 224 -7.40 22.62 6.08
C ASP A 224 -6.71 21.24 6.00
N PHE A 225 -7.45 20.13 6.02
CA PHE A 225 -6.83 18.81 5.97
C PHE A 225 -6.09 18.58 4.65
N GLN A 226 -4.77 18.47 4.75
CA GLN A 226 -3.91 17.98 3.68
C GLN A 226 -3.07 16.83 4.24
N ASN A 227 -3.20 15.65 3.63
CA ASN A 227 -2.34 14.53 3.97
C ASN A 227 -0.88 14.93 3.66
N PRO A 228 0.03 14.91 4.67
CA PRO A 228 1.41 15.38 4.51
C PRO A 228 2.22 14.62 3.45
N PHE A 229 1.78 13.41 3.09
CA PHE A 229 2.43 12.53 2.13
C PHE A 229 1.70 12.48 0.78
N LYS A 230 0.60 13.22 0.60
CA LYS A 230 0.01 13.43 -0.72
C LYS A 230 0.96 14.29 -1.53
N VAL A 231 1.77 13.65 -2.35
CA VAL A 231 2.41 14.31 -3.48
C VAL A 231 1.29 14.59 -4.48
N ASP A 232 1.20 15.81 -5.01
CA ASP A 232 0.31 16.21 -6.12
C ASP A 232 0.69 15.49 -7.43
N ARG A 233 0.90 14.18 -7.41
CA ARG A 233 0.77 13.31 -8.57
C ARG A 233 -0.71 13.13 -8.86
N THR A 234 -1.37 14.24 -9.18
CA THR A 234 -2.55 14.26 -10.04
C THR A 234 -2.07 13.97 -11.47
N GLU A 235 -1.43 12.82 -11.66
CA GLU A 235 -1.23 12.25 -12.99
C GLU A 235 -2.60 11.69 -13.37
N PHE A 236 -3.38 12.55 -14.03
CA PHE A 236 -4.56 12.27 -14.83
C PHE A 236 -5.15 10.86 -14.71
N VAL A 237 -6.40 10.80 -14.24
CA VAL A 237 -7.30 9.64 -14.37
C VAL A 237 -7.44 9.29 -15.85
N SER A 238 -6.49 8.53 -16.36
CA SER A 238 -6.55 7.84 -17.63
C SER A 238 -6.60 6.35 -17.31
N SER A 239 -7.40 5.59 -18.04
CA SER A 239 -7.53 4.14 -17.93
C SER A 239 -6.22 3.36 -18.19
N SER A 240 -5.09 4.07 -18.34
CA SER A 240 -3.73 3.57 -18.51
C SER A 240 -2.88 3.59 -17.24
N ASP A 241 -3.40 4.01 -16.08
CA ASP A 241 -2.64 4.00 -14.83
C ASP A 241 -2.10 2.58 -14.52
N PRO A 242 -0.77 2.40 -14.47
CA PRO A 242 -0.13 1.13 -14.15
C PRO A 242 -0.65 0.51 -12.85
N LEU A 243 -0.96 1.33 -11.85
CA LEU A 243 -1.52 0.85 -10.58
C LEU A 243 -2.91 0.27 -10.80
N GLN A 244 -3.81 0.97 -11.51
CA GLN A 244 -5.17 0.49 -11.73
C GLN A 244 -5.19 -0.78 -12.60
N LYS A 245 -4.28 -0.90 -13.56
CA LYS A 245 -4.06 -2.12 -14.32
C LYS A 245 -3.56 -3.26 -13.41
N ALA A 246 -2.58 -2.99 -12.55
CA ALA A 246 -2.07 -3.94 -11.55
C ALA A 246 -3.18 -4.46 -10.64
N LEU A 247 -4.01 -3.55 -10.10
CA LEU A 247 -5.16 -3.88 -9.25
C LEU A 247 -6.13 -4.84 -9.96
N ARG A 248 -6.51 -4.51 -11.20
CA ARG A 248 -7.47 -5.33 -11.98
C ARG A 248 -6.89 -6.67 -12.40
N GLU A 249 -5.63 -6.73 -12.80
CA GLU A 249 -4.97 -7.98 -13.20
C GLU A 249 -4.81 -8.93 -12.01
N GLU A 250 -4.42 -8.40 -10.86
CA GLU A 250 -4.28 -9.18 -9.64
C GLU A 250 -5.63 -9.65 -9.10
N GLU A 251 -6.67 -8.82 -9.17
CA GLU A 251 -8.02 -9.25 -8.81
C GLU A 251 -8.53 -10.36 -9.73
N LYS A 252 -8.27 -10.27 -11.05
CA LYS A 252 -8.57 -11.35 -12.00
C LYS A 252 -7.79 -12.62 -11.66
N ARG A 253 -6.52 -12.51 -11.26
CA ARG A 253 -5.69 -13.65 -10.86
C ARG A 253 -6.26 -14.32 -9.61
N ARG A 254 -6.62 -13.53 -8.59
CA ARG A 254 -7.26 -14.02 -7.35
C ARG A 254 -8.58 -14.74 -7.61
N ARG A 255 -9.48 -14.13 -8.38
CA ARG A 255 -10.77 -14.76 -8.73
C ARG A 255 -10.58 -16.09 -9.46
N LYS A 256 -9.55 -16.20 -10.32
CA LYS A 256 -9.20 -17.46 -10.99
C LYS A 256 -8.65 -18.50 -10.00
N GLU A 257 -7.84 -18.09 -9.04
CA GLU A 257 -7.28 -19.00 -8.02
C GLU A 257 -8.33 -19.47 -7.02
N GLU A 258 -9.22 -18.58 -6.57
CA GLU A 258 -10.36 -18.91 -5.71
C GLU A 258 -11.28 -19.92 -6.38
N LYS A 259 -11.64 -19.70 -7.66
CA LYS A 259 -12.40 -20.68 -8.45
C LYS A 259 -11.68 -22.03 -8.56
N ARG A 260 -10.35 -22.06 -8.75
CA ARG A 260 -9.57 -23.31 -8.77
C ARG A 260 -9.58 -24.02 -7.43
N LYS A 261 -9.52 -23.29 -6.31
CA LYS A 261 -9.60 -23.85 -4.95
C LYS A 261 -11.01 -24.36 -4.62
N GLU A 262 -12.05 -23.68 -5.09
CA GLU A 262 -13.44 -24.10 -4.94
C GLU A 262 -13.73 -25.39 -5.71
N ILE A 263 -13.31 -25.48 -6.98
CA ILE A 263 -13.44 -26.70 -7.79
C ILE A 263 -12.68 -27.88 -7.15
N ARG A 264 -11.52 -27.63 -6.53
CA ARG A 264 -10.76 -28.66 -5.81
C ARG A 264 -11.41 -29.12 -4.50
N LYS A 265 -12.31 -28.32 -3.89
CA LYS A 265 -12.99 -28.68 -2.63
C LYS A 265 -14.13 -29.69 -2.82
N GLY A 266 -14.50 -29.98 -4.06
CA GLY A 266 -15.51 -30.98 -4.41
C GLY A 266 -16.93 -30.60 -3.94
N PRO A 267 -17.96 -31.36 -4.35
CA PRO A 267 -19.33 -31.10 -3.92
C PRO A 267 -19.46 -31.32 -2.40
N ARG A 268 -19.88 -30.29 -1.66
CA ARG A 268 -20.27 -30.43 -0.25
C ARG A 268 -21.61 -31.16 -0.21
N ILE A 269 -21.61 -32.41 0.24
CA ILE A 269 -22.84 -33.18 0.51
C ILE A 269 -23.56 -32.48 1.66
N SER A 270 -24.55 -31.63 1.34
CA SER A 270 -25.54 -31.19 2.32
C SER A 270 -26.42 -32.41 2.60
N ARG A 271 -26.24 -33.02 3.77
CA ARG A 271 -27.07 -34.13 4.22
C ARG A 271 -28.47 -33.58 4.50
N SER A 272 -29.38 -33.70 3.53
CA SER A 272 -30.81 -33.58 3.79
C SER A 272 -31.20 -34.78 4.65
N GLN A 273 -31.56 -34.55 5.90
CA GLN A 273 -32.30 -35.53 6.69
C GLN A 273 -33.67 -35.68 6.03
N SER A 274 -33.87 -36.76 5.28
CA SER A 274 -35.20 -37.24 4.96
C SER A 274 -35.62 -38.16 6.11
N GLU A 275 -36.67 -37.72 6.79
CA GLU A 275 -37.42 -38.41 7.83
C GLU A 275 -37.83 -39.82 7.37
N LEU A 276 -37.64 -40.81 8.26
CA LEU A 276 -38.43 -42.04 8.39
C LEU A 276 -38.33 -42.52 9.84
#